data_AF-A0A2K3KP42-F1
#
_entry.id   AF-A0A2K3KP42-F1
#
_cell.length_a   1.000
_cell.length_b   1.000
_cell.length_c   1.000
_cell.angle_alpha   90.00
_cell.angle_beta   90.00
_cell.angle_gamma   90.00
#
_symmetry.space_group_name_H-M   'P 1'
#
loop_
_entity.id
_entity.type
_entity.pdbx_description
1 polymer ?
#
loop_
_entity_poly.entity_id
_entity_poly.type
_entity_poly.pdbx_seq_one_letter_code
_entity_poly.pdbx_strand_id
1 'polypeptide(L)'
;VSIFAWRLMWDRLPTKGNLVSREILSATAHHCVSGCGEVESTPHLFFFCSIFGALWSLVSSWIGSSLLTVQVPSEHFVQFTVSAGGLRARRSFMQLIWLACVWVVWTERNYRLFKGSANSLHSMLDKIKIFSYR
;
A
#
# COMPACT_ATOMS: atom_id res chain seq x y z
N VAL A 1 9.85 0.03 -10.03
CA VAL A 1 8.60 0.64 -9.51
C VAL A 1 7.44 0.54 -10.51
N SER A 2 7.63 0.87 -11.79
CA SER A 2 6.55 0.92 -12.79
C SER A 2 5.78 -0.39 -13.01
N ILE A 3 6.47 -1.53 -13.08
CA ILE A 3 5.80 -2.85 -13.24
C ILE A 3 4.96 -3.21 -12.01
N PHE A 4 5.45 -2.89 -10.81
CA PHE A 4 4.73 -3.16 -9.56
C PHE A 4 3.42 -2.35 -9.52
N ALA A 5 3.49 -1.04 -9.77
CA ALA A 5 2.32 -0.18 -9.79
C ALA A 5 1.30 -0.64 -10.85
N TRP A 6 1.77 -1.04 -12.04
CA TRP A 6 0.90 -1.61 -13.06
C TRP A 6 0.20 -2.89 -12.56
N ARG A 7 0.94 -3.83 -11.98
CA ARG A 7 0.33 -5.06 -11.41
C ARG A 7 -0.67 -4.74 -10.31
N LEU A 8 -0.38 -3.75 -9.46
CA LEU A 8 -1.28 -3.29 -8.41
C LEU A 8 -2.59 -2.75 -8.99
N MET A 9 -2.52 -1.87 -9.99
CA MET A 9 -3.70 -1.26 -10.61
C MET A 9 -4.62 -2.28 -11.29
N TRP A 10 -4.07 -3.40 -11.74
CA TRP A 10 -4.81 -4.47 -12.43
C TRP A 10 -5.15 -5.66 -11.53
N ASP A 11 -4.96 -5.54 -10.21
CA ASP A 11 -5.14 -6.63 -9.24
C ASP A 11 -4.39 -7.92 -9.62
N ARG A 12 -3.18 -7.77 -10.16
CA ARG A 12 -2.29 -8.86 -10.59
C ARG A 12 -1.16 -9.14 -9.62
N LEU A 13 -1.22 -8.57 -8.42
CA LEU A 13 -0.26 -8.89 -7.36
C LEU A 13 -0.57 -10.28 -6.76
N PRO A 14 0.45 -11.04 -6.35
CA PRO A 14 0.27 -12.32 -5.67
C PRO A 14 -0.14 -12.13 -4.20
N THR A 15 -1.26 -11.44 -3.98
CA THR A 15 -1.97 -11.45 -2.68
C THR A 15 -2.45 -12.86 -2.39
N LYS A 16 -2.64 -13.23 -1.12
CA LYS A 16 -3.12 -14.58 -0.81
C LYS A 16 -4.48 -14.86 -1.44
N GLY A 17 -5.38 -13.87 -1.48
CA GLY A 17 -6.66 -13.99 -2.19
C GLY A 17 -6.48 -14.34 -3.67
N ASN A 18 -5.58 -13.65 -4.38
CA ASN A 18 -5.31 -13.91 -5.80
C ASN A 18 -4.59 -15.25 -6.06
N LEU A 19 -3.86 -15.77 -5.07
CA LEU A 19 -3.22 -17.08 -5.18
C LEU A 19 -4.20 -18.21 -4.89
N VAL A 20 -5.15 -18.01 -3.96
CA VAL A 20 -6.25 -18.95 -3.71
C VAL A 20 -7.19 -19.04 -4.90
N SER A 21 -7.54 -17.91 -5.54
CA SER A 21 -8.39 -17.92 -6.73
C SER A 21 -7.73 -18.59 -7.95
N ARG A 22 -6.41 -18.78 -7.92
CA ARG A 22 -5.63 -19.51 -8.93
C ARG A 22 -5.27 -20.93 -8.50
N GLU A 23 -5.84 -21.40 -7.38
CA GLU A 23 -5.59 -22.73 -6.83
C GLU A 23 -4.11 -23.01 -6.48
N ILE A 24 -3.31 -21.96 -6.30
CA ILE A 24 -1.90 -22.08 -5.91
C ILE A 24 -1.78 -22.25 -4.38
N LEU A 25 -2.66 -21.61 -3.62
CA LEU A 25 -2.74 -21.73 -2.16
C LEU A 25 -4.03 -22.44 -1.76
N SER A 26 -3.97 -23.16 -0.62
CA SER A 26 -5.17 -23.74 -0.01
C SER A 26 -6.20 -22.67 0.33
N ALA A 27 -7.49 -23.02 0.21
CA ALA A 27 -8.61 -22.15 0.56
C ALA A 27 -8.56 -21.65 2.01
N THR A 28 -7.82 -22.28 2.92
CA THR A 28 -7.65 -21.81 4.31
C THR A 28 -6.49 -20.83 4.48
N ALA A 29 -5.60 -20.69 3.49
CA ALA A 29 -4.40 -19.86 3.55
C ALA A 29 -4.61 -18.42 3.03
N HIS A 30 -5.83 -17.90 3.10
CA HIS A 30 -6.22 -16.62 2.50
C HIS A 30 -6.12 -15.41 3.44
N HIS A 31 -5.92 -15.62 4.74
CA HIS A 31 -5.93 -14.54 5.74
C HIS A 31 -4.71 -13.61 5.62
N CYS A 32 -4.95 -12.32 5.87
CA CYS A 32 -3.99 -11.24 5.79
C CYS A 32 -2.74 -11.48 6.64
N VAL A 33 -1.57 -11.25 6.05
CA VAL A 33 -0.26 -11.41 6.71
C VAL A 33 -0.08 -10.49 7.92
N SER A 34 -0.86 -9.41 8.05
CA SER A 34 -0.82 -8.56 9.24
C SER A 34 -1.39 -9.22 10.49
N GLY A 35 -2.13 -10.33 10.36
CA GLY A 35 -2.81 -10.98 11.49
C GLY A 35 -4.14 -10.31 11.87
N CYS A 36 -4.69 -9.42 11.05
CA CYS A 36 -5.97 -8.73 11.33
C CYS A 36 -7.24 -9.58 11.15
N GLY A 37 -7.11 -10.87 10.78
CA GLY A 37 -8.23 -11.81 10.64
C GLY A 37 -8.93 -11.80 9.29
N GLU A 38 -8.86 -10.70 8.53
CA GLU A 38 -9.51 -10.54 7.23
C GLU A 38 -8.80 -11.26 6.06
N VAL A 39 -9.53 -11.44 4.94
CA VAL A 39 -8.97 -11.98 3.69
C VAL A 39 -7.96 -11.01 3.08
N GLU A 40 -6.80 -11.51 2.64
CA GLU A 40 -5.81 -10.70 1.95
C GLU A 40 -6.20 -10.43 0.49
N SER A 41 -6.99 -9.38 0.28
CA SER A 41 -7.24 -8.78 -1.03
C SER A 41 -6.37 -7.55 -1.26
N THR A 42 -6.27 -7.07 -2.51
CA THR A 42 -5.56 -5.83 -2.82
C THR A 42 -6.15 -4.63 -2.07
N PRO A 43 -7.48 -4.35 -2.11
CA PRO A 43 -8.05 -3.24 -1.37
C PRO A 43 -7.83 -3.37 0.14
N HIS A 44 -7.97 -4.58 0.69
CA HIS A 44 -7.72 -4.81 2.10
C HIS A 44 -6.27 -4.53 2.48
N LEU A 45 -5.32 -5.14 1.77
CA LEU A 45 -3.90 -5.04 2.08
C LEU A 45 -3.40 -3.59 2.06
N PHE A 46 -3.84 -2.81 1.06
CA PHE A 46 -3.34 -1.46 0.87
C PHE A 46 -4.13 -0.40 1.62
N PHE A 47 -5.43 -0.57 1.86
CA PHE A 47 -6.28 0.53 2.37
C PHE A 47 -7.06 0.19 3.64
N PHE A 48 -7.65 -1.01 3.76
CA PHE A 48 -8.56 -1.34 4.87
C PHE A 48 -7.93 -2.08 6.03
N CYS A 49 -6.75 -2.67 5.84
CA CYS A 49 -6.07 -3.38 6.91
C CYS A 49 -5.80 -2.43 8.08
N SER A 50 -6.21 -2.81 9.29
CA SER A 50 -6.02 -1.98 10.50
C SER A 50 -4.56 -1.59 10.73
N ILE A 51 -3.61 -2.43 10.30
CA ILE A 51 -2.18 -2.14 10.36
C ILE A 51 -1.75 -1.28 9.17
N PHE A 52 -1.89 -1.77 7.93
CA PHE A 52 -1.34 -1.07 6.77
C PHE A 52 -2.12 0.18 6.38
N GLY A 53 -3.44 0.21 6.57
CA GLY A 53 -4.30 1.37 6.35
C GLY A 53 -3.95 2.56 7.25
N ALA A 54 -3.53 2.31 8.50
CA ALA A 54 -3.08 3.35 9.42
C ALA A 54 -1.83 4.10 8.91
N LEU A 55 -1.02 3.48 8.05
CA LEU A 55 0.13 4.12 7.42
C LEU A 55 -0.27 5.31 6.55
N TRP A 56 -1.39 5.21 5.82
CA TRP A 56 -1.89 6.32 5.00
C TRP A 56 -2.29 7.52 5.85
N SER A 57 -2.83 7.29 7.05
CA SER A 57 -3.14 8.37 7.99
C SER A 57 -1.88 9.10 8.45
N LEU A 58 -0.80 8.35 8.75
CA LEU A 58 0.50 8.93 9.11
C LEU A 58 1.13 9.70 7.96
N VAL A 59 1.02 9.19 6.73
CA VAL A 59 1.53 9.87 5.53
C VAL A 59 0.74 11.15 5.26
N SER A 60 -0.59 11.11 5.30
CA SER A 60 -1.45 12.29 5.16
C SER A 60 -1.13 13.36 6.20
N SER A 61 -0.92 12.97 7.46
CA SER A 61 -0.50 13.87 8.53
C SER A 61 0.88 14.49 8.27
N TRP A 62 1.85 13.70 7.79
CA TRP A 62 3.20 14.19 7.47
C TRP A 62 3.20 15.21 6.33
N ILE A 63 2.42 14.99 5.27
CA ILE A 63 2.39 15.86 4.09
C ILE A 63 1.36 17.00 4.18
N GLY A 64 0.53 17.01 5.23
CA GLY A 64 -0.54 18.00 5.42
C GLY A 64 -1.66 17.89 4.38
N SER A 65 -2.00 16.68 3.93
CA SER A 65 -3.11 16.43 3.00
C SER A 65 -4.33 15.83 3.71
N SER A 66 -5.51 15.96 3.10
CA SER A 66 -6.71 15.27 3.58
C SER A 66 -6.57 13.74 3.44
N LEU A 67 -7.24 13.01 4.34
CA LEU A 67 -7.43 11.57 4.18
C LEU A 67 -8.34 11.30 2.98
N LEU A 68 -8.04 10.23 2.25
CA LEU A 68 -8.84 9.76 1.12
C LEU A 68 -9.64 8.53 1.52
N THR A 69 -10.89 8.49 1.10
CA THR A 69 -11.87 7.44 1.44
C THR A 69 -12.03 6.37 0.36
N VAL A 70 -11.19 6.39 -0.68
CA VAL A 70 -11.45 5.61 -1.89
C VAL A 70 -10.82 4.22 -1.89
N GLN A 71 -11.57 3.28 -2.47
CA GLN A 71 -11.49 1.84 -2.24
C GLN A 71 -10.71 1.08 -3.34
N VAL A 72 -10.23 1.78 -4.38
CA VAL A 72 -9.54 1.18 -5.54
C VAL A 72 -8.17 1.84 -5.75
N PRO A 73 -7.08 1.08 -5.99
CA PRO A 73 -5.74 1.66 -6.13
C PRO A 73 -5.60 2.75 -7.20
N SER A 74 -6.25 2.59 -8.36
CA SER A 74 -6.20 3.57 -9.46
C SER A 74 -6.86 4.89 -9.09
N GLU A 75 -8.04 4.84 -8.47
CA GLU A 75 -8.76 6.02 -8.04
C GLU A 75 -8.04 6.71 -6.87
N HIS A 76 -7.52 5.93 -5.92
CA HIS A 76 -6.71 6.44 -4.82
C HIS A 76 -5.45 7.16 -5.34
N PHE A 77 -4.78 6.64 -6.37
CA PHE A 77 -3.63 7.29 -7.00
C PHE A 77 -3.98 8.65 -7.58
N VAL A 78 -5.09 8.75 -8.33
CA VAL A 78 -5.55 10.01 -8.93
C VAL A 78 -5.88 11.02 -7.84
N GLN A 79 -6.70 10.64 -6.86
CA GLN A 79 -7.11 11.53 -5.78
C GLN A 79 -5.93 12.00 -4.92
N PHE A 80 -5.01 11.09 -4.58
CA PHE A 80 -3.82 11.43 -3.80
C PHE A 80 -2.94 12.43 -4.53
N THR A 81 -2.73 12.21 -5.84
CA THR A 81 -1.92 13.10 -6.68
C THR A 81 -2.48 14.53 -6.73
N VAL A 82 -3.80 14.69 -6.70
CA VAL A 82 -4.45 16.01 -6.77
C VAL A 82 -4.78 16.63 -5.42
N SER A 83 -4.73 15.86 -4.33
CA SER A 83 -5.06 16.31 -2.96
C SER A 83 -4.21 17.49 -2.48
N ALA A 84 -3.00 17.63 -3.05
CA ALA A 84 -2.08 18.71 -2.77
C ALA A 84 -2.17 19.87 -3.80
N GLY A 85 -3.19 19.95 -4.64
CA GLY A 85 -3.40 21.08 -5.56
C GLY A 85 -2.68 20.98 -6.93
N GLY A 86 -2.66 22.11 -7.66
CA GLY A 86 -2.53 22.12 -9.12
C GLY A 86 -1.13 22.23 -9.74
N LEU A 87 -0.07 22.52 -8.97
CA LEU A 87 1.27 22.70 -9.53
C LEU A 87 1.87 21.37 -10.02
N ARG A 88 2.44 21.35 -11.23
CA ARG A 88 3.01 20.15 -11.86
C ARG A 88 4.06 19.47 -10.97
N ALA A 89 4.98 20.24 -10.38
CA ALA A 89 6.01 19.71 -9.48
C ALA A 89 5.40 19.05 -8.22
N ARG A 90 4.36 19.66 -7.64
CA ARG A 90 3.65 19.12 -6.48
C ARG A 90 2.95 17.81 -6.83
N ARG A 91 2.34 17.70 -8.02
CA ARG A 91 1.76 16.44 -8.51
C ARG A 91 2.80 15.34 -8.64
N SER A 92 3.94 15.60 -9.27
CA SER A 92 5.02 14.60 -9.42
C SER A 92 5.54 14.11 -8.06
N PHE A 93 5.68 15.00 -7.09
CA PHE A 93 6.08 14.64 -5.73
C PHE A 93 5.02 13.77 -5.04
N MET A 94 3.73 14.08 -5.16
CA MET A 94 2.66 13.26 -4.61
C MET A 94 2.59 11.88 -5.27
N GLN A 95 2.82 11.79 -6.58
CA GLN A 95 2.92 10.49 -7.28
C GLN A 95 4.06 9.64 -6.71
N LEU A 96 5.23 10.24 -6.45
CA LEU A 96 6.37 9.56 -5.85
C LEU A 96 6.04 9.03 -4.45
N ILE A 97 5.45 9.87 -3.58
CA ILE A 97 5.05 9.46 -2.24
C ILE A 97 4.07 8.29 -2.31
N TRP A 98 3.05 8.38 -3.17
CA TRP A 98 2.07 7.31 -3.33
C TRP A 98 2.75 5.99 -3.73
N LEU A 99 3.63 6.03 -4.73
CA LEU A 99 4.40 4.86 -5.18
C LEU A 99 5.30 4.30 -4.08
N ALA A 100 5.92 5.16 -3.28
CA ALA A 100 6.72 4.76 -2.14
C ALA A 100 5.88 4.07 -1.05
N CYS A 101 4.68 4.60 -0.74
CA CYS A 101 3.75 3.99 0.22
C CYS A 101 3.37 2.57 -0.18
N VAL A 102 2.84 2.39 -1.40
CA VAL A 102 2.42 1.06 -1.87
C VAL A 102 3.61 0.10 -1.98
N TRP A 103 4.80 0.60 -2.33
CA TRP A 103 6.01 -0.21 -2.35
C TRP A 103 6.42 -0.68 -0.94
N VAL A 104 6.39 0.22 0.05
CA VAL A 104 6.74 -0.10 1.44
C VAL A 104 5.75 -1.10 2.04
N VAL A 105 4.44 -0.92 1.81
CA VAL A 105 3.42 -1.89 2.25
C VAL A 105 3.68 -3.27 1.62
N TRP A 106 3.93 -3.32 0.31
CA TRP A 106 4.17 -4.59 -0.38
C TRP A 106 5.43 -5.31 0.10
N THR A 107 6.53 -4.57 0.27
CA THR A 107 7.79 -5.13 0.75
C THR A 107 7.69 -5.57 2.20
N GLU A 108 7.00 -4.82 3.06
CA GLU A 108 6.72 -5.22 4.44
C GLU A 108 5.88 -6.50 4.50
N ARG A 109 4.82 -6.59 3.71
CA ARG A 109 4.00 -7.81 3.61
C ARG A 109 4.86 -9.02 3.23
N ASN A 110 5.71 -8.90 2.21
CA ASN A 110 6.58 -10.00 1.79
C ASN A 110 7.62 -10.34 2.88
N TYR A 111 8.17 -9.32 3.55
CA TYR A 111 9.12 -9.52 4.63
C TYR A 111 8.49 -10.29 5.80
N ARG A 112 7.27 -9.91 6.23
CA ARG A 112 6.53 -10.65 7.26
C ARG A 112 6.24 -12.10 6.84
N LEU A 113 5.88 -12.31 5.57
CA LEU A 113 5.57 -13.65 5.04
C LEU A 113 6.80 -14.58 5.03
N PHE A 114 7.99 -14.09 4.66
CA PHE A 114 9.17 -14.93 4.45
C PHE A 114 10.21 -14.87 5.58
N LYS A 115 10.20 -13.82 6.40
CA LYS A 115 11.20 -13.59 7.46
C LYS A 115 10.59 -13.48 8.86
N GLY A 116 9.27 -13.40 8.98
CA GLY A 116 8.55 -13.56 10.25
C GLY A 116 8.62 -12.39 11.23
N SER A 117 9.30 -11.29 10.90
CA SER A 117 9.33 -10.09 11.75
C SER A 117 8.55 -8.93 11.11
N ALA A 118 8.03 -8.06 11.97
CA ALA A 118 7.19 -6.92 11.59
C ALA A 118 7.88 -5.60 11.97
N ASN A 119 7.98 -4.69 11.01
CA ASN A 119 8.39 -3.32 11.29
C ASN A 119 7.22 -2.53 11.88
N SER A 120 7.54 -1.56 12.75
CA SER A 120 6.55 -0.61 13.27
C SER A 120 6.08 0.35 12.17
N LEU A 121 4.89 0.93 12.33
CA LEU A 121 4.35 1.91 11.38
C LEU A 121 5.26 3.13 11.21
N HIS A 122 5.90 3.58 12.30
CA HIS A 122 6.88 4.66 12.25
C HIS A 122 8.11 4.28 11.41
N SER A 123 8.65 3.06 11.57
CA SER A 123 9.76 2.59 10.73
C SER A 123 9.37 2.51 9.26
N MET A 124 8.14 2.12 8.95
CA MET A 124 7.62 2.13 7.58
C MET A 124 7.49 3.55 7.03
N LEU A 125 6.99 4.50 7.82
CA LEU A 125 6.91 5.92 7.47
C LEU A 125 8.30 6.50 7.18
N ASP A 126 9.31 6.16 7.99
CA ASP A 126 10.67 6.64 7.77
C ASP A 126 11.27 6.11 6.47
N LYS A 127 10.97 4.85 6.10
CA LYS A 127 11.33 4.30 4.77
C LYS A 127 10.66 5.10 3.64
N ILE A 128 9.37 5.45 3.78
CA ILE A 128 8.66 6.27 2.79
C ILE A 128 9.32 7.62 2.61
N LYS A 129 9.67 8.30 3.71
CA LYS A 129 10.41 9.58 3.67
C LYS A 129 11.74 9.41 2.94
N ILE A 130 12.55 8.42 3.31
CA ILE A 130 13.86 8.16 2.67
C ILE A 130 13.72 7.92 1.15
N PHE A 131 12.68 7.19 0.71
CA PHE A 131 12.43 6.97 -0.71
C PHE A 131 11.88 8.18 -1.46
N SER A 132 11.33 9.18 -0.75
CA SER A 132 10.73 10.37 -1.36
C SER A 132 11.71 11.56 -1.45
N TYR A 133 12.77 11.58 -0.64
CA TYR A 133 13.76 12.67 -0.57
C TYR A 133 15.08 12.37 -1.30
N ARG A 134 15.24 11.16 -1.84
CA ARG A 134 16.37 10.79 -2.72
C ARG A 134 15.92 10.79 -4.17
#